data_AF-A0A800LTE9-F1
#
_entry.id   AF-A0A800LTE9-F1
#
_cell.length_a   1.000
_cell.length_b   1.000
_cell.length_c   1.000
_cell.angle_alpha   90.00
_cell.angle_beta   90.00
_cell.angle_gamma   90.00
#
_symmetry.space_group_name_H-M   'P 1'
#
loop_
_entity.id
_entity.type
_entity.pdbx_description
1 polymer ?
#
loop_
_entity_poly.entity_id
_entity_poly.type
_entity_poly.pdbx_seq_one_letter_code
_entity_poly.pdbx_strand_id
1 'polypeptide(L)'
;MPVKSLSQVVQERPFPEYAAWWQVGHYFSDFMAEAMVTEWISLHKNSGDMSNVRRYVEEYLNVVYGPTCRAGLVGDFVARTFSEPLQSGEFDALSYAFYRSAFELIEQHSDQYDKDHEREWRLFTKRVGKRFFARLYEHLNLDLPGDLVSAEQVKQVSSCIDRVGAFLYEQGYLRSHFAFRFDVDINHQGRHITQAFGEVVNNLKEGGTAYALYEMGYPIILPSAVYLYHTIGEAQHHSSRTIEDLFESVGYDARETDDFDPIGYPSELVVELWEIKRK
;
A
#
# COMPACT_ATOMS: atom_id res chain seq x y z
N MET A 1 13.23 -15.96 6.27
CA MET A 1 13.96 -15.47 7.49
C MET A 1 13.33 -16.11 8.72
N PRO A 2 14.04 -16.28 9.86
CA PRO A 2 13.38 -16.72 11.09
C PRO A 2 12.35 -15.68 11.53
N VAL A 3 11.11 -16.11 11.73
CA VAL A 3 10.00 -15.26 12.22
C VAL A 3 10.38 -14.66 13.58
N LYS A 4 10.38 -13.33 13.67
CA LYS A 4 10.61 -12.59 14.92
C LYS A 4 9.28 -12.22 15.57
N SER A 5 9.28 -12.03 16.88
CA SER A 5 8.13 -11.41 17.57
C SER A 5 8.07 -9.91 17.25
N LEU A 6 6.87 -9.31 17.30
CA LEU A 6 6.68 -7.88 17.04
C LEU A 6 7.59 -7.02 17.94
N SER A 7 7.67 -7.34 19.23
CA SER A 7 8.50 -6.61 20.18
C SER A 7 10.00 -6.67 19.86
N GLN A 8 10.50 -7.80 19.35
CA GLN A 8 11.90 -7.91 18.90
C GLN A 8 12.15 -7.00 17.70
N VAL A 9 11.26 -7.00 16.71
CA VAL A 9 11.43 -6.18 15.50
C VAL A 9 11.38 -4.68 15.85
N VAL A 10 10.44 -4.26 16.70
CA VAL A 10 10.32 -2.86 17.13
C VAL A 10 11.56 -2.40 17.90
N GLN A 11 12.16 -3.27 18.72
CA GLN A 11 13.42 -2.95 19.42
C GLN A 11 14.60 -2.80 18.46
N GLU A 12 14.68 -3.66 17.44
CA GLU A 12 15.74 -3.60 16.43
C GLU A 12 15.57 -2.41 15.47
N ARG A 13 14.31 -2.02 15.21
CA ARG A 13 13.95 -1.00 14.23
C ARG A 13 12.74 -0.18 14.67
N PRO A 14 12.93 0.77 15.59
CA PRO A 14 11.88 1.69 15.97
C PRO A 14 11.65 2.73 14.87
N PHE A 15 10.43 3.27 14.80
CA PHE A 15 10.06 4.41 13.94
C PHE A 15 9.59 5.60 14.79
N PRO A 16 10.47 6.24 15.59
CA PRO A 16 10.08 7.32 16.50
C PRO A 16 9.47 8.55 15.79
N GLU A 17 9.74 8.74 14.50
CA GLU A 17 9.22 9.80 13.65
C GLU A 17 7.70 9.67 13.44
N TYR A 18 7.18 8.45 13.59
CA TYR A 18 5.75 8.11 13.51
C TYR A 18 5.04 8.18 14.87
N ALA A 19 5.76 8.40 15.97
CA ALA A 19 5.16 8.55 17.30
C ALA A 19 4.26 9.79 17.39
N ALA A 20 4.54 10.82 16.59
CA ALA A 20 3.67 11.98 16.45
C ALA A 20 2.53 11.67 15.48
N TRP A 21 1.34 11.43 16.00
CA TRP A 21 0.17 11.13 15.20
C TRP A 21 -0.35 12.36 14.44
N TRP A 22 -0.95 12.11 13.28
CA TRP A 22 -1.70 13.09 12.50
C TRP A 22 -3.08 12.55 12.10
N GLN A 23 -3.98 13.45 11.73
CA GLN A 23 -5.33 13.08 11.33
C GLN A 23 -5.35 12.42 9.95
N VAL A 24 -6.12 11.35 9.85
CA VAL A 24 -6.43 10.67 8.59
C VAL A 24 -7.81 11.12 8.13
N GLY A 25 -7.90 11.49 6.85
CA GLY A 25 -9.11 12.01 6.25
C GLY A 25 -10.23 10.98 6.15
N HIS A 26 -11.47 11.47 6.18
CA HIS A 26 -12.67 10.63 6.16
C HIS A 26 -12.75 9.76 4.90
N TYR A 27 -12.50 10.33 3.71
CA TYR A 27 -12.65 9.59 2.46
C TYR A 27 -11.66 8.43 2.36
N PHE A 28 -10.39 8.67 2.72
CA PHE A 28 -9.39 7.61 2.76
C PHE A 28 -9.77 6.52 3.77
N SER A 29 -10.16 6.92 4.99
CA SER A 29 -10.56 5.99 6.05
C SER A 29 -11.74 5.12 5.64
N ASP A 30 -12.78 5.72 5.04
CA ASP A 30 -13.97 5.02 4.54
C ASP A 30 -13.63 4.03 3.41
N PHE A 31 -12.86 4.47 2.41
CA PHE A 31 -12.50 3.62 1.26
C PHE A 31 -11.63 2.44 1.68
N MET A 32 -10.65 2.67 2.55
CA MET A 32 -9.78 1.61 3.05
C MET A 32 -10.52 0.66 3.99
N ALA A 33 -11.39 1.17 4.87
CA ALA A 33 -12.23 0.33 5.71
C ALA A 33 -13.12 -0.59 4.87
N GLU A 34 -13.81 -0.05 3.86
CA GLU A 34 -14.60 -0.83 2.92
C GLU A 34 -13.74 -1.91 2.23
N ALA A 35 -12.59 -1.53 1.67
CA ALA A 35 -11.73 -2.42 0.92
C ALA A 35 -11.15 -3.56 1.78
N MET A 36 -10.55 -3.23 2.92
CA MET A 36 -9.90 -4.19 3.80
C MET A 36 -10.91 -5.14 4.44
N VAL A 37 -12.00 -4.61 4.99
CA VAL A 37 -13.00 -5.41 5.70
C VAL A 37 -13.72 -6.34 4.72
N THR A 38 -14.09 -5.85 3.54
CA THR A 38 -14.78 -6.68 2.53
C THR A 38 -13.90 -7.84 2.07
N GLU A 39 -12.64 -7.58 1.75
CA GLU A 39 -11.73 -8.63 1.30
C GLU A 39 -11.38 -9.60 2.42
N TRP A 40 -11.20 -9.11 3.65
CA TRP A 40 -10.93 -9.95 4.81
C TRP A 40 -12.11 -10.88 5.11
N ILE A 41 -13.35 -10.37 5.17
CA ILE A 41 -14.56 -11.19 5.39
C ILE A 41 -14.73 -12.24 4.28
N SER A 42 -14.33 -11.90 3.05
CA SER A 42 -14.47 -12.80 1.89
C SER A 42 -13.46 -13.96 1.89
N LEU A 43 -12.50 -13.99 2.82
CA LEU A 43 -11.55 -15.09 2.94
C LEU A 43 -12.27 -16.41 3.27
N HIS A 44 -11.77 -17.49 2.69
CA HIS A 44 -12.31 -18.83 2.91
C HIS A 44 -12.25 -19.19 4.41
N LYS A 45 -13.31 -19.81 4.92
CA LYS A 45 -13.47 -20.19 6.34
C LYS A 45 -13.38 -19.06 7.35
N ASN A 46 -13.33 -17.80 6.92
CA ASN A 46 -13.43 -16.69 7.84
C ASN A 46 -14.84 -16.64 8.44
N SER A 47 -14.92 -16.72 9.77
CA SER A 47 -16.17 -16.63 10.53
C SER A 47 -16.71 -15.20 10.65
N GLY A 48 -15.90 -14.20 10.30
CA GLY A 48 -16.18 -12.80 10.57
C GLY A 48 -15.90 -12.39 12.03
N ASP A 49 -15.31 -13.28 12.83
CA ASP A 49 -14.94 -12.97 14.22
C ASP A 49 -13.74 -12.01 14.30
N MET A 50 -14.01 -10.80 14.77
CA MET A 50 -13.03 -9.73 14.91
C MET A 50 -12.10 -9.88 16.13
N SER A 51 -12.22 -10.96 16.91
CA SER A 51 -11.42 -11.16 18.13
C SER A 51 -9.90 -11.16 17.87
N ASN A 52 -9.45 -11.80 16.79
CA ASN A 52 -8.03 -11.78 16.41
C ASN A 52 -7.58 -10.40 15.95
N VAL A 53 -8.39 -9.71 15.13
CA VAL A 53 -8.09 -8.34 14.69
C VAL A 53 -7.97 -7.40 15.89
N ARG A 54 -8.91 -7.44 16.85
CA ARG A 54 -8.85 -6.63 18.08
C ARG A 54 -7.58 -6.91 18.88
N ARG A 55 -7.25 -8.18 19.10
CA ARG A 55 -6.03 -8.58 19.79
C ARG A 55 -4.78 -8.03 19.10
N TYR A 56 -4.70 -8.10 17.76
CA TYR A 56 -3.57 -7.57 17.02
C TYR A 56 -3.48 -6.04 17.03
N VAL A 57 -4.61 -5.33 16.98
CA VAL A 57 -4.62 -3.87 17.13
C VAL A 57 -4.10 -3.47 18.52
N GLU A 58 -4.60 -4.13 19.58
CA GLU A 58 -4.18 -3.86 20.96
C GLU A 58 -2.70 -4.17 21.18
N GLU A 59 -2.22 -5.33 20.71
CA GLU A 59 -0.81 -5.70 20.78
C GLU A 59 0.06 -4.67 20.03
N TYR A 60 -0.31 -4.33 18.80
CA TYR A 60 0.45 -3.41 17.97
C TYR A 60 0.54 -2.02 18.56
N LEU A 61 -0.59 -1.43 18.96
CA LEU A 61 -0.61 -0.11 19.60
C LEU A 61 0.26 -0.11 20.86
N ASN A 62 0.11 -1.10 21.73
CA ASN A 62 0.87 -1.18 22.98
C ASN A 62 2.39 -1.28 22.74
N VAL A 63 2.82 -2.07 21.76
CA VAL A 63 4.23 -2.31 21.49
C VAL A 63 4.87 -1.17 20.70
N VAL A 64 4.16 -0.61 19.71
CA VAL A 64 4.70 0.38 18.76
C VAL A 64 4.50 1.82 19.24
N TYR A 65 3.31 2.15 19.75
CA TYR A 65 2.90 3.51 20.09
C TYR A 65 2.64 3.71 21.60
N GLY A 66 2.67 2.65 22.40
CA GLY A 66 2.28 2.66 23.81
C GLY A 66 0.76 2.59 24.02
N PRO A 67 0.30 2.58 25.29
CA PRO A 67 -1.11 2.34 25.64
C PRO A 67 -2.00 3.53 25.25
N THR A 68 -2.42 3.56 23.99
CA THR A 68 -3.11 4.69 23.35
C THR A 68 -4.39 4.25 22.59
N CYS A 69 -4.87 3.03 22.81
CA CYS A 69 -6.00 2.48 22.08
C CYS A 69 -7.33 3.15 22.48
N ARG A 70 -7.99 3.81 21.53
CA ARG A 70 -9.37 4.27 21.71
C ARG A 70 -10.31 3.07 21.85
N ALA A 71 -11.27 3.21 22.76
CA ALA A 71 -12.32 2.21 22.90
C ALA A 71 -13.13 2.10 21.59
N GLY A 72 -13.39 0.88 21.13
CA GLY A 72 -14.25 0.66 19.95
C GLY A 72 -13.58 0.82 18.59
N LEU A 73 -12.26 1.11 18.51
CA LEU A 73 -11.54 1.38 17.25
C LEU A 73 -11.88 0.41 16.10
N VAL A 74 -11.76 -0.91 16.35
CA VAL A 74 -12.05 -1.94 15.34
C VAL A 74 -13.53 -1.95 14.95
N GLY A 75 -14.43 -1.75 15.91
CA GLY A 75 -15.87 -1.70 15.65
C GLY A 75 -16.24 -0.53 14.75
N ASP A 76 -15.71 0.66 15.05
CA ASP A 76 -15.96 1.88 14.29
C ASP A 76 -15.41 1.77 12.86
N PHE A 77 -14.22 1.17 12.70
CA PHE A 77 -13.63 0.92 11.39
C PHE A 77 -14.48 -0.05 10.56
N VAL A 78 -14.92 -1.17 11.15
CA VAL A 78 -15.79 -2.16 10.47
C VAL A 78 -17.15 -1.57 10.10
N ALA A 79 -17.75 -0.79 11.00
CA ALA A 79 -19.01 -0.13 10.76
C ALA A 79 -18.90 1.10 9.83
N ARG A 80 -17.67 1.57 9.56
CA ARG A 80 -17.36 2.83 8.88
C ARG A 80 -18.05 4.03 9.54
N THR A 81 -18.11 4.00 10.87
CA THR A 81 -18.74 5.03 11.71
C THR A 81 -17.69 5.75 12.54
N PHE A 82 -16.96 6.66 11.89
CA PHE A 82 -15.93 7.47 12.55
C PHE A 82 -16.58 8.70 13.21
N SER A 83 -16.82 8.63 14.52
CA SER A 83 -17.28 9.80 15.32
C SER A 83 -16.22 10.90 15.39
N GLU A 84 -14.96 10.51 15.37
CA GLU A 84 -13.77 11.37 15.28
C GLU A 84 -12.84 10.83 14.19
N PRO A 85 -12.06 11.72 13.52
CA PRO A 85 -11.08 11.28 12.52
C PRO A 85 -10.08 10.27 13.10
N LEU A 86 -9.79 9.21 12.35
CA LEU A 86 -8.74 8.26 12.71
C LEU A 86 -7.40 8.99 12.84
N GLN A 87 -6.61 8.58 13.81
CA GLN A 87 -5.23 9.01 13.93
C GLN A 87 -4.30 8.09 13.15
N SER A 88 -3.15 8.61 12.73
CA SER A 88 -2.26 7.88 11.83
C SER A 88 -1.75 6.55 12.42
N GLY A 89 -1.39 6.54 13.71
CA GLY A 89 -1.02 5.32 14.42
C GLY A 89 -2.18 4.33 14.60
N GLU A 90 -3.43 4.80 14.67
CA GLU A 90 -4.61 3.93 14.73
C GLU A 90 -4.85 3.21 13.40
N PHE A 91 -4.77 3.94 12.28
CA PHE A 91 -4.89 3.34 10.96
C PHE A 91 -3.74 2.38 10.66
N ASP A 92 -2.50 2.73 11.02
CA ASP A 92 -1.33 1.84 10.90
C ASP A 92 -1.55 0.51 11.66
N ALA A 93 -2.08 0.58 12.89
CA ALA A 93 -2.41 -0.61 13.68
C ALA A 93 -3.56 -1.44 13.08
N LEU A 94 -4.60 -0.78 12.57
CA LEU A 94 -5.71 -1.45 11.86
C LEU A 94 -5.19 -2.16 10.60
N SER A 95 -4.36 -1.48 9.82
CA SER A 95 -3.69 -2.06 8.64
C SER A 95 -2.90 -3.31 9.03
N TYR A 96 -2.00 -3.21 10.02
CA TYR A 96 -1.25 -4.37 10.51
C TYR A 96 -2.16 -5.54 10.89
N ALA A 97 -3.19 -5.27 11.70
CA ALA A 97 -4.04 -6.32 12.27
C ALA A 97 -4.89 -7.06 11.24
N PHE A 98 -5.49 -6.34 10.29
CA PHE A 98 -6.30 -6.96 9.23
C PHE A 98 -5.45 -7.78 8.28
N TYR A 99 -4.29 -7.27 7.86
CA TYR A 99 -3.39 -8.01 6.98
C TYR A 99 -2.77 -9.22 7.68
N ARG A 100 -2.30 -9.07 8.93
CA ARG A 100 -1.83 -10.21 9.73
C ARG A 100 -2.88 -11.30 9.86
N SER A 101 -4.10 -10.91 10.23
CA SER A 101 -5.20 -11.87 10.37
C SER A 101 -5.56 -12.52 9.04
N ALA A 102 -5.52 -11.78 7.92
CA ALA A 102 -5.74 -12.34 6.59
C ALA A 102 -4.67 -13.38 6.23
N PHE A 103 -3.40 -13.04 6.46
CA PHE A 103 -2.28 -13.89 6.09
C PHE A 103 -2.26 -15.18 6.89
N GLU A 104 -2.49 -15.10 8.21
CA GLU A 104 -2.59 -16.29 9.06
C GLU A 104 -3.79 -17.18 8.68
N LEU A 105 -4.95 -16.61 8.30
CA LEU A 105 -6.10 -17.38 7.82
C LEU A 105 -5.78 -18.11 6.50
N ILE A 106 -5.11 -17.44 5.57
CA ILE A 106 -4.70 -18.02 4.29
C ILE A 106 -3.70 -19.16 4.52
N GLU A 107 -2.72 -18.96 5.40
CA GLU A 107 -1.71 -19.98 5.72
C GLU A 107 -2.32 -21.23 6.38
N GLN A 108 -3.22 -21.02 7.36
CA GLN A 108 -3.93 -22.11 8.06
C GLN A 108 -4.82 -22.95 7.16
N HIS A 109 -5.22 -22.42 6.00
CA HIS A 109 -6.06 -23.09 5.00
C HIS A 109 -5.36 -23.21 3.64
N SER A 110 -4.03 -23.24 3.64
CA SER A 110 -3.19 -23.29 2.44
C SER A 110 -3.51 -24.46 1.51
N ASP A 111 -3.96 -25.58 2.06
CA ASP A 111 -4.39 -26.78 1.33
C ASP A 111 -5.62 -26.58 0.44
N GLN A 112 -6.38 -25.50 0.67
CA GLN A 112 -7.61 -25.17 -0.06
C GLN A 112 -7.37 -24.16 -1.19
N TYR A 113 -6.16 -23.63 -1.33
CA TYR A 113 -5.81 -22.71 -2.40
C TYR A 113 -5.08 -23.44 -3.52
N ASP A 114 -5.37 -23.07 -4.78
CA ASP A 114 -4.74 -23.67 -5.98
C ASP A 114 -3.23 -23.42 -6.07
N LYS A 115 -2.70 -22.53 -5.22
CA LYS A 115 -1.35 -21.95 -5.27
C LYS A 115 -0.77 -21.86 -3.86
N ASP A 116 0.53 -21.61 -3.82
CA ASP A 116 1.25 -21.34 -2.58
C ASP A 116 0.65 -20.15 -1.81
N HIS A 117 0.60 -20.25 -0.49
CA HIS A 117 0.02 -19.26 0.41
C HIS A 117 0.62 -17.87 0.23
N GLU A 118 1.93 -17.75 -0.01
CA GLU A 118 2.61 -16.49 -0.32
C GLU A 118 1.98 -15.77 -1.53
N ARG A 119 1.60 -16.53 -2.57
CA ARG A 119 0.93 -15.96 -3.74
C ARG A 119 -0.48 -15.49 -3.42
N GLU A 120 -1.19 -16.20 -2.57
CA GLU A 120 -2.53 -15.80 -2.13
C GLU A 120 -2.50 -14.58 -1.20
N TRP A 121 -1.45 -14.40 -0.39
CA TRP A 121 -1.21 -13.16 0.35
C TRP A 121 -1.07 -11.95 -0.59
N ARG A 122 -0.25 -12.09 -1.65
CA ARG A 122 -0.11 -11.04 -2.68
C ARG A 122 -1.42 -10.75 -3.40
N LEU A 123 -2.20 -11.79 -3.72
CA LEU A 123 -3.51 -11.64 -4.35
C LEU A 123 -4.52 -10.95 -3.42
N PHE A 124 -4.51 -11.26 -2.12
CA PHE A 124 -5.32 -10.54 -1.14
C PHE A 124 -4.98 -9.03 -1.15
N THR A 125 -3.70 -8.69 -1.05
CA THR A 125 -3.26 -7.29 -1.10
C THR A 125 -3.67 -6.59 -2.39
N LYS A 126 -3.57 -7.28 -3.54
CA LYS A 126 -4.03 -6.77 -4.83
C LYS A 126 -5.54 -6.52 -4.85
N ARG A 127 -6.36 -7.42 -4.30
CA ARG A 127 -7.82 -7.21 -4.24
C ARG A 127 -8.22 -6.04 -3.36
N VAL A 128 -7.53 -5.83 -2.22
CA VAL A 128 -7.73 -4.65 -1.37
C VAL A 128 -7.40 -3.37 -2.14
N GLY A 129 -6.22 -3.32 -2.78
CA GLY A 129 -5.80 -2.18 -3.60
C GLY A 129 -6.81 -1.85 -4.71
N LYS A 130 -7.28 -2.87 -5.42
CA LYS A 130 -8.28 -2.72 -6.49
C LYS A 130 -9.60 -2.14 -6.02
N ARG A 131 -10.08 -2.55 -4.84
CA ARG A 131 -11.31 -1.98 -4.26
C ARG A 131 -11.12 -0.53 -3.87
N PHE A 132 -10.01 -0.22 -3.21
CA PHE A 132 -9.68 1.15 -2.84
C PHE A 132 -9.57 2.04 -4.09
N PHE A 133 -8.86 1.57 -5.12
CA PHE A 133 -8.72 2.29 -6.39
C PHE A 133 -10.07 2.52 -7.06
N ALA A 134 -10.99 1.55 -7.07
CA ALA A 134 -12.32 1.75 -7.65
C ALA A 134 -13.07 2.92 -6.99
N ARG A 135 -13.05 3.02 -5.66
CA ARG A 135 -13.67 4.13 -4.92
C ARG A 135 -12.96 5.46 -5.18
N LEU A 136 -11.63 5.43 -5.23
CA LEU A 136 -10.81 6.60 -5.52
C LEU A 136 -11.02 7.13 -6.94
N TYR A 137 -11.08 6.23 -7.92
CA TYR A 137 -11.31 6.53 -9.33
C TYR A 137 -12.64 7.27 -9.51
N GLU A 138 -13.71 6.76 -8.89
CA GLU A 138 -15.03 7.40 -8.87
C GLU A 138 -15.00 8.75 -8.15
N HIS A 139 -14.40 8.81 -6.96
CA HIS A 139 -14.35 10.02 -6.14
C HIS A 139 -13.60 11.17 -6.82
N LEU A 140 -12.45 10.86 -7.42
CA LEU A 140 -11.65 11.83 -8.16
C LEU A 140 -12.18 12.05 -9.57
N ASN A 141 -13.07 11.21 -10.10
CA ASN A 141 -13.47 11.25 -11.51
C ASN A 141 -12.24 11.33 -12.42
N LEU A 142 -11.38 10.31 -12.32
CA LEU A 142 -10.14 10.23 -13.10
C LEU A 142 -10.47 10.08 -14.59
N ASP A 143 -9.83 10.90 -15.41
CA ASP A 143 -9.96 10.86 -16.86
C ASP A 143 -8.70 10.20 -17.44
N LEU A 144 -8.73 8.86 -17.53
CA LEU A 144 -7.61 8.08 -18.05
C LEU A 144 -7.69 7.97 -19.58
N PRO A 145 -6.55 8.05 -20.29
CA PRO A 145 -6.53 7.81 -21.73
C PRO A 145 -6.76 6.32 -22.03
N GLY A 146 -7.21 6.00 -23.25
CA GLY A 146 -7.38 4.61 -23.68
C GLY A 146 -6.09 3.84 -24.00
N ASP A 147 -4.93 4.51 -24.08
CA ASP A 147 -3.61 3.92 -24.39
C ASP A 147 -2.49 4.94 -24.04
N LEU A 148 -1.21 4.54 -24.09
CA LEU A 148 -0.04 5.42 -23.84
C LEU A 148 0.90 5.51 -25.06
N VAL A 149 0.33 5.82 -26.22
CA VAL A 149 1.04 5.88 -27.52
C VAL A 149 1.47 7.30 -27.91
N SER A 150 1.23 8.30 -27.07
CA SER A 150 1.61 9.69 -27.31
C SER A 150 2.00 10.40 -26.02
N ALA A 151 2.83 11.44 -26.15
CA ALA A 151 3.29 12.23 -25.00
C ALA A 151 2.12 12.90 -24.25
N GLU A 152 1.05 13.25 -24.95
CA GLU A 152 -0.15 13.84 -24.33
C GLU A 152 -0.88 12.84 -23.44
N GLN A 153 -1.00 11.59 -23.88
CA GLN A 153 -1.60 10.53 -23.06
C GLN A 153 -0.75 10.20 -21.84
N VAL A 154 0.58 10.19 -21.97
CA VAL A 154 1.49 10.02 -20.82
C VAL A 154 1.32 11.18 -19.83
N LYS A 155 1.19 12.43 -20.31
CA LYS A 155 0.87 13.59 -19.46
C LYS A 155 -0.49 13.46 -18.78
N GLN A 156 -1.50 12.95 -19.48
CA GLN A 156 -2.84 12.73 -18.92
C GLN A 156 -2.80 11.70 -17.77
N VAL A 157 -2.09 10.58 -17.95
CA VAL A 157 -1.85 9.61 -16.86
C VAL A 157 -1.06 10.24 -15.72
N SER A 158 0.02 10.97 -16.02
CA SER A 158 0.82 11.68 -15.01
C SER A 158 -0.06 12.60 -14.17
N SER A 159 -0.94 13.38 -14.81
CA SER A 159 -1.87 14.26 -14.09
C SER A 159 -2.87 13.50 -13.24
N CYS A 160 -3.36 12.34 -13.68
CA CYS A 160 -4.21 11.48 -12.86
C CYS A 160 -3.46 10.94 -11.64
N ILE A 161 -2.20 10.52 -11.81
CA ILE A 161 -1.34 10.07 -10.71
C ILE A 161 -1.09 11.23 -9.72
N ASP A 162 -0.82 12.44 -10.19
CA ASP A 162 -0.65 13.62 -9.34
C ASP A 162 -1.91 13.91 -8.52
N ARG A 163 -3.11 13.72 -9.08
CA ARG A 163 -4.38 13.86 -8.36
C ARG A 163 -4.58 12.78 -7.30
N VAL A 164 -4.18 11.54 -7.60
CA VAL A 164 -4.15 10.45 -6.61
C VAL A 164 -3.17 10.81 -5.48
N GLY A 165 -1.99 11.29 -5.80
CA GLY A 165 -0.99 11.73 -4.83
C GLY A 165 -1.45 12.88 -3.94
N ALA A 166 -2.08 13.89 -4.54
CA ALA A 166 -2.69 15.00 -3.80
C ALA A 166 -3.76 14.49 -2.83
N PHE A 167 -4.63 13.57 -3.27
CA PHE A 167 -5.60 12.92 -2.38
C PHE A 167 -4.92 12.19 -1.21
N LEU A 168 -3.89 11.38 -1.49
CA LEU A 168 -3.16 10.63 -0.45
C LEU A 168 -2.49 11.56 0.57
N TYR A 169 -1.94 12.69 0.11
CA TYR A 169 -1.36 13.71 0.98
C TYR A 169 -2.44 14.43 1.81
N GLU A 170 -3.48 14.96 1.17
CA GLU A 170 -4.56 15.70 1.82
C GLU A 170 -5.37 14.85 2.82
N GLN A 171 -5.53 13.56 2.53
CA GLN A 171 -6.19 12.62 3.43
C GLN A 171 -5.24 12.02 4.48
N GLY A 172 -4.00 12.48 4.58
CA GLY A 172 -3.08 12.06 5.64
C GLY A 172 -2.57 10.63 5.50
N TYR A 173 -2.62 10.03 4.30
CA TYR A 173 -1.87 8.80 4.03
C TYR A 173 -0.36 9.07 3.95
N LEU A 174 0.01 10.21 3.36
CA LEU A 174 1.39 10.71 3.30
C LEU A 174 1.49 11.97 4.16
N ARG A 175 2.59 12.12 4.91
CA ARG A 175 2.77 13.28 5.78
C ARG A 175 3.38 14.48 5.06
N SER A 176 4.27 14.24 4.11
CA SER A 176 5.13 15.32 3.58
C SER A 176 5.28 15.38 2.06
N HIS A 177 5.29 14.24 1.37
CA HIS A 177 5.71 14.21 -0.03
C HIS A 177 4.98 13.13 -0.84
N PHE A 178 4.74 13.45 -2.10
CA PHE A 178 4.36 12.51 -3.16
C PHE A 178 5.00 12.96 -4.46
N ALA A 179 5.61 12.04 -5.19
CA ALA A 179 5.94 12.26 -6.60
C ALA A 179 5.93 10.94 -7.37
N PHE A 180 5.47 10.98 -8.62
CA PHE A 180 5.64 9.88 -9.56
C PHE A 180 6.32 10.42 -10.83
N ARG A 181 7.61 10.16 -10.98
CA ARG A 181 8.46 10.82 -11.97
C ARG A 181 8.87 9.86 -13.07
N PHE A 182 8.63 10.25 -14.33
CA PHE A 182 9.11 9.49 -15.48
C PHE A 182 10.52 9.88 -15.94
N ASP A 183 11.04 11.00 -15.45
CA ASP A 183 12.47 11.31 -15.54
C ASP A 183 13.21 10.49 -14.49
N VAL A 184 14.06 9.57 -14.96
CA VAL A 184 14.80 8.62 -14.15
C VAL A 184 16.28 8.80 -14.43
N ASP A 185 17.08 8.94 -13.38
CA ASP A 185 18.54 8.94 -13.42
C ASP A 185 19.06 8.37 -12.10
N ILE A 186 19.21 7.03 -12.03
CA ILE A 186 19.59 6.34 -10.79
C ILE A 186 20.53 5.16 -11.05
N ASN A 187 21.18 4.69 -9.99
CA ASN A 187 21.87 3.41 -9.97
C ASN A 187 20.99 2.38 -9.23
N HIS A 188 20.65 1.28 -9.89
CA HIS A 188 19.84 0.20 -9.34
C HIS A 188 20.47 -1.15 -9.70
N GLN A 189 20.73 -1.99 -8.70
CA GLN A 189 21.35 -3.33 -8.85
C GLN A 189 22.61 -3.36 -9.73
N GLY A 190 23.49 -2.36 -9.56
CA GLY A 190 24.73 -2.25 -10.33
C GLY A 190 24.55 -1.80 -11.79
N ARG A 191 23.33 -1.44 -12.19
CA ARG A 191 23.02 -0.82 -13.48
C ARG A 191 22.67 0.64 -13.29
N HIS A 192 23.12 1.48 -14.23
CA HIS A 192 22.69 2.86 -14.32
C HIS A 192 21.49 2.94 -15.24
N ILE A 193 20.35 3.41 -14.74
CA ILE A 193 19.09 3.52 -15.48
C ILE A 193 18.83 5.01 -15.69
N THR A 194 18.73 5.40 -16.97
CA THR A 194 18.43 6.76 -17.40
C THR A 194 17.25 6.76 -18.37
N GLN A 195 16.31 7.68 -18.18
CA GLN A 195 15.17 7.89 -19.05
C GLN A 195 14.69 9.33 -18.89
N ALA A 196 14.54 10.07 -19.98
CA ALA A 196 13.83 11.34 -19.96
C ALA A 196 12.32 11.14 -20.19
N PHE A 197 11.47 12.04 -19.69
CA PHE A 197 10.01 11.99 -19.90
C PHE A 197 9.62 11.82 -21.38
N GLY A 198 10.35 12.49 -22.29
CA GLY A 198 10.10 12.41 -23.73
C GLY A 198 10.36 11.04 -24.37
N GLU A 199 11.04 10.14 -23.66
CA GLU A 199 11.43 8.81 -24.14
C GLU A 199 10.41 7.73 -23.75
N VAL A 200 9.54 8.00 -22.77
CA VAL A 200 8.55 7.04 -22.22
C VAL A 200 7.76 6.34 -23.32
N VAL A 201 7.16 7.10 -24.23
CA VAL A 201 6.33 6.53 -25.33
C VAL A 201 7.15 5.60 -26.24
N ASN A 202 8.41 5.95 -26.50
CA ASN A 202 9.29 5.12 -27.32
C ASN A 202 9.68 3.83 -26.57
N ASN A 203 9.90 3.93 -25.27
CA ASN A 203 10.22 2.80 -24.40
C ASN A 203 9.03 1.86 -24.17
N LEU A 204 7.79 2.37 -24.26
CA LEU A 204 6.56 1.59 -24.15
C LEU A 204 6.12 0.86 -25.44
N LYS A 205 6.94 0.89 -26.50
CA LYS A 205 6.71 0.06 -27.70
C LYS A 205 6.75 -1.43 -27.35
N GLU A 206 6.26 -2.27 -28.27
CA GLU A 206 6.14 -3.72 -28.06
C GLU A 206 7.45 -4.35 -27.56
N GLY A 207 7.36 -5.10 -26.44
CA GLY A 207 8.51 -5.72 -25.77
C GLY A 207 9.42 -4.76 -25.00
N GLY A 208 9.14 -3.45 -25.03
CA GLY A 208 9.89 -2.41 -24.33
C GLY A 208 9.47 -2.25 -22.86
N THR A 209 10.19 -1.39 -22.15
CA THR A 209 9.97 -1.09 -20.73
C THR A 209 10.29 0.36 -20.47
N ALA A 210 9.33 1.10 -19.93
CA ALA A 210 9.59 2.42 -19.39
C ALA A 210 9.78 2.35 -17.87
N TYR A 211 10.48 3.34 -17.33
CA TYR A 211 10.75 3.43 -15.90
C TYR A 211 10.05 4.64 -15.27
N ALA A 212 9.80 4.56 -13.97
CA ALA A 212 9.39 5.70 -13.16
C ALA A 212 9.94 5.59 -11.73
N LEU A 213 10.03 6.72 -11.03
CA LEU A 213 10.34 6.78 -9.61
C LEU A 213 9.09 7.17 -8.83
N TYR A 214 8.68 6.33 -7.89
CA TYR A 214 7.59 6.62 -6.98
C TYR A 214 8.15 7.02 -5.61
N GLU A 215 7.85 8.24 -5.19
CA GLU A 215 8.37 8.84 -3.96
C GLU A 215 7.23 9.11 -2.97
N MET A 216 7.40 8.65 -1.73
CA MET A 216 6.43 8.79 -0.66
C MET A 216 7.10 9.32 0.60
N GLY A 217 6.63 10.47 1.10
CA GLY A 217 7.13 11.09 2.33
C GLY A 217 6.33 10.69 3.56
N TYR A 218 6.96 9.91 4.45
CA TYR A 218 6.34 9.27 5.62
C TYR A 218 4.99 8.61 5.31
N PRO A 219 4.94 7.56 4.46
CA PRO A 219 3.70 6.83 4.25
C PRO A 219 3.26 6.18 5.57
N ILE A 220 2.00 6.37 5.94
CA ILE A 220 1.42 5.97 7.24
C ILE A 220 1.63 4.49 7.58
N ILE A 221 1.71 3.61 6.59
CA ILE A 221 1.84 2.16 6.77
C ILE A 221 3.29 1.67 6.80
N LEU A 222 4.29 2.54 6.64
CA LEU A 222 5.69 2.10 6.62
C LEU A 222 6.05 1.24 7.85
N PRO A 223 5.72 1.65 9.09
CA PRO A 223 6.06 0.85 10.26
C PRO A 223 5.40 -0.53 10.18
N SER A 224 4.10 -0.59 9.92
CA SER A 224 3.38 -1.86 9.88
C SER A 224 3.80 -2.76 8.72
N ALA A 225 4.18 -2.22 7.56
CA ALA A 225 4.71 -2.98 6.43
C ALA A 225 6.04 -3.66 6.78
N VAL A 226 6.95 -2.92 7.41
CA VAL A 226 8.23 -3.43 7.91
C VAL A 226 8.02 -4.53 8.95
N TYR A 227 7.10 -4.29 9.89
CA TYR A 227 6.84 -5.24 10.97
C TYR A 227 6.12 -6.50 10.47
N LEU A 228 5.17 -6.42 9.53
CA LEU A 228 4.58 -7.62 8.92
C LEU A 228 5.62 -8.41 8.14
N TYR A 229 6.48 -7.74 7.37
CA TYR A 229 7.53 -8.44 6.63
C TYR A 229 8.46 -9.25 7.54
N HIS A 230 8.85 -8.71 8.70
CA HIS A 230 9.70 -9.44 9.66
C HIS A 230 8.96 -10.51 10.48
N THR A 231 7.66 -10.36 10.69
CA THR A 231 6.87 -11.25 11.56
C THR A 231 6.12 -12.35 10.80
N ILE A 232 5.77 -12.12 9.53
CA ILE A 232 5.02 -13.05 8.67
C ILE A 232 5.78 -13.39 7.39
N GLY A 233 6.68 -12.51 6.92
CA GLY A 233 7.41 -12.70 5.66
C GLY A 233 6.81 -11.98 4.45
N GLU A 234 5.75 -11.19 4.64
CA GLU A 234 5.07 -10.43 3.59
C GLU A 234 4.55 -9.09 4.15
N ALA A 235 4.48 -8.06 3.30
CA ALA A 235 4.06 -6.72 3.68
C ALA A 235 2.71 -6.32 3.05
N GLN A 236 2.04 -5.34 3.64
CA GLN A 236 0.89 -4.68 3.04
C GLN A 236 1.32 -3.63 2.02
N HIS A 237 0.72 -3.66 0.81
CA HIS A 237 1.16 -2.88 -0.36
C HIS A 237 0.08 -2.03 -1.02
N HIS A 238 -0.98 -1.62 -0.31
CA HIS A 238 -2.17 -1.07 -1.00
C HIS A 238 -1.96 0.25 -1.76
N SER A 239 -1.03 1.12 -1.37
CA SER A 239 -0.74 2.36 -2.12
C SER A 239 -0.09 2.08 -3.47
N SER A 240 0.94 1.25 -3.52
CA SER A 240 1.55 0.77 -4.76
C SER A 240 0.48 0.10 -5.64
N ARG A 241 -0.34 -0.80 -5.07
CA ARG A 241 -1.46 -1.43 -5.82
C ARG A 241 -2.42 -0.43 -6.48
N THR A 242 -2.65 0.74 -5.86
CA THR A 242 -3.49 1.79 -6.43
C THR A 242 -2.92 2.32 -7.75
N ILE A 243 -1.60 2.50 -7.85
CA ILE A 243 -0.92 2.96 -9.06
C ILE A 243 -0.86 1.82 -10.10
N GLU A 244 -0.63 0.58 -9.67
CA GLU A 244 -0.71 -0.61 -10.55
C GLU A 244 -2.09 -0.69 -11.24
N ASP A 245 -3.18 -0.54 -10.48
CA ASP A 245 -4.55 -0.60 -11.00
C ASP A 245 -4.87 0.57 -11.96
N LEU A 246 -4.26 1.73 -11.75
CA LEU A 246 -4.35 2.87 -12.68
C LEU A 246 -3.73 2.52 -14.04
N PHE A 247 -2.52 1.97 -14.06
CA PHE A 247 -1.87 1.52 -15.30
C PHE A 247 -2.59 0.32 -15.94
N GLU A 248 -3.10 -0.61 -15.13
CA GLU A 248 -3.90 -1.74 -15.59
C GLU A 248 -5.17 -1.27 -16.32
N SER A 249 -5.78 -0.18 -15.87
CA SER A 249 -6.97 0.43 -16.50
C SER A 249 -6.71 1.03 -17.88
N VAL A 250 -5.45 1.33 -18.22
CA VAL A 250 -5.05 1.85 -19.54
C VAL A 250 -4.30 0.81 -20.39
N GLY A 251 -4.28 -0.46 -19.97
CA GLY A 251 -3.71 -1.57 -20.74
C GLY A 251 -2.22 -1.85 -20.49
N TYR A 252 -1.67 -1.37 -19.39
CA TYR A 252 -0.26 -1.54 -19.03
C TYR A 252 -0.10 -2.34 -17.73
N ASP A 253 0.99 -3.08 -17.62
CA ASP A 253 1.47 -3.65 -16.35
C ASP A 253 2.50 -2.69 -15.78
N ALA A 254 2.28 -2.22 -14.55
CA ALA A 254 3.21 -1.36 -13.83
C ALA A 254 3.45 -1.95 -12.44
N ARG A 255 4.70 -2.00 -12.01
CA ARG A 255 5.11 -2.56 -10.71
C ARG A 255 6.49 -2.05 -10.31
N GLU A 256 6.78 -2.11 -9.01
CA GLU A 256 8.14 -1.94 -8.50
C GLU A 256 9.10 -3.02 -9.09
N THR A 257 10.36 -2.66 -9.34
CA THR A 257 11.37 -3.57 -9.92
C THR A 257 11.81 -4.69 -9.00
N ASP A 258 11.67 -4.49 -7.69
CA ASP A 258 11.97 -5.47 -6.65
C ASP A 258 10.70 -5.84 -5.90
N ASP A 259 10.62 -7.10 -5.42
CA ASP A 259 9.70 -7.46 -4.34
C ASP A 259 10.10 -6.56 -3.15
N PHE A 260 9.35 -5.49 -2.92
CA PHE A 260 9.58 -4.47 -1.89
C PHE A 260 10.30 -5.03 -0.66
N ASP A 261 11.51 -4.53 -0.38
CA ASP A 261 12.18 -4.75 0.89
C ASP A 261 11.98 -3.50 1.78
N PRO A 262 10.98 -3.50 2.67
CA PRO A 262 10.74 -2.36 3.56
C PRO A 262 11.95 -2.05 4.44
N ILE A 263 12.85 -3.02 4.59
CA ILE A 263 13.99 -2.96 5.49
C ILE A 263 15.04 -1.98 4.94
N GLY A 264 15.09 -1.73 3.63
CA GLY A 264 16.07 -0.82 3.04
C GLY A 264 15.74 0.67 3.15
N TYR A 265 14.46 1.01 3.32
CA TYR A 265 14.02 2.39 3.10
C TYR A 265 14.21 3.31 4.31
N PRO A 266 14.70 4.55 4.11
CA PRO A 266 14.69 5.56 5.15
C PRO A 266 13.25 6.00 5.45
N SER A 267 12.98 6.30 6.72
CA SER A 267 11.62 6.61 7.20
C SER A 267 11.03 7.89 6.60
N GLU A 268 11.89 8.84 6.24
CA GLU A 268 11.50 10.16 5.76
C GLU A 268 11.04 10.17 4.29
N LEU A 269 11.57 9.27 3.47
CA LEU A 269 11.32 9.24 2.03
C LEU A 269 11.54 7.84 1.47
N VAL A 270 10.44 7.16 1.16
CA VAL A 270 10.47 5.89 0.42
C VAL A 270 10.55 6.22 -1.06
N VAL A 271 11.49 5.61 -1.79
CA VAL A 271 11.67 5.81 -3.23
C VAL A 271 11.74 4.45 -3.93
N GLU A 272 10.71 4.13 -4.69
CA GLU A 272 10.61 2.87 -5.44
C GLU A 272 10.92 3.11 -6.93
N LEU A 273 11.73 2.23 -7.53
CA LEU A 273 11.88 2.18 -8.99
C LEU A 273 10.77 1.31 -9.56
N TRP A 274 10.06 1.81 -10.56
CA TRP A 274 8.96 1.14 -11.22
C TRP A 274 9.29 0.79 -12.66
N GLU A 275 8.86 -0.39 -13.09
CA GLU A 275 8.81 -0.83 -14.48
C GLU A 275 7.39 -0.78 -15.02
N ILE A 276 7.22 -0.22 -16.21
CA ILE A 276 5.95 -0.10 -16.91
C ILE A 276 6.09 -0.76 -18.29
N LYS A 277 5.19 -1.70 -18.59
CA LYS A 277 5.20 -2.51 -19.81
C LYS A 277 3.81 -2.60 -20.40
N ARG A 278 3.71 -2.67 -21.72
CA ARG A 278 2.44 -2.97 -22.38
C ARG A 278 2.04 -4.42 -22.10
N LYS A 279 0.76 -4.66 -21.80
CA LYS A 279 0.22 -6.02 -21.64
C LYS A 279 0.16 -6.80 -22.96
#